data_AF-D3ALS6-F1
#
_entry.id   AF-D3ALS6-F1
#
_cell.length_a   1.000
_cell.length_b   1.000
_cell.length_c   1.000
_cell.angle_alpha   90.00
_cell.angle_beta   90.00
_cell.angle_gamma   90.00
#
_symmetry.space_group_name_H-M   'P 1'
#
loop_
_entity.id
_entity.type
_entity.pdbx_description
1 polymer ?
#
loop_
_entity_poly.entity_id
_entity_poly.type
_entity_poly.pdbx_seq_one_letter_code
_entity_poly.pdbx_strand_id
1 'polypeptide(L)'
;MKKYIGTKLVEAAPAYKCISTGKTFAIDKMPEEEARRKGLELGYLVQYPDGYFSWSPKEVFEKAYLQVDDNKDLPSGVSIGTKMVEDFISEVETMTMGDSTTVVRCVLKNGFAIVESSSCVDPKNYSEEVGREICMNKIEDKVWELLGFLLQTAWHGIQ
;
A
#
# COMPACT_ATOMS: atom_id res chain seq x y z
N MET A 1 -9.06 27.23 -5.60
CA MET A 1 -8.54 25.94 -6.13
C MET A 1 -9.48 24.82 -5.71
N LYS A 2 -9.67 23.80 -6.54
CA LYS A 2 -10.44 22.59 -6.19
C LYS A 2 -9.48 21.45 -5.86
N LYS A 3 -9.93 20.47 -5.07
CA LYS A 3 -9.16 19.29 -4.65
C LYS A 3 -9.72 18.04 -5.34
N TYR A 4 -8.84 17.13 -5.73
CA TYR A 4 -9.17 15.89 -6.44
C TYR A 4 -8.36 14.73 -5.85
N ILE A 5 -8.93 13.54 -5.85
CA ILE A 5 -8.24 12.28 -5.52
C ILE A 5 -8.10 11.44 -6.80
N GLY A 6 -7.05 10.64 -6.88
CA GLY A 6 -6.85 9.73 -7.99
C GLY A 6 -5.79 8.70 -7.68
N THR A 7 -5.92 7.55 -8.31
CA THR A 7 -4.98 6.42 -8.23
C THR A 7 -4.64 6.03 -9.66
N LYS A 8 -3.37 5.68 -9.92
CA LYS A 8 -2.90 5.25 -11.23
C LYS A 8 -1.96 4.07 -11.06
N LEU A 9 -2.09 3.07 -11.93
CA LEU A 9 -1.08 2.03 -12.09
C LEU A 9 0.07 2.62 -12.91
N VAL A 10 1.28 2.64 -12.34
CA VAL A 10 2.47 3.26 -12.94
C VAL A 10 3.65 2.31 -12.87
N GLU A 11 4.59 2.48 -13.78
CA GLU A 11 5.91 1.86 -13.70
C GLU A 11 6.91 2.89 -13.17
N ALA A 12 7.87 2.44 -12.37
CA ALA A 12 8.87 3.33 -11.81
C ALA A 12 10.22 2.64 -11.67
N ALA A 13 11.29 3.40 -11.95
CA ALA A 13 12.66 2.96 -11.75
C ALA A 13 13.44 4.01 -10.94
N PRO A 14 14.34 3.60 -10.04
CA PRO A 14 15.17 4.54 -9.30
C PRO A 14 16.00 5.41 -10.25
N ALA A 15 16.06 6.70 -9.97
CA ALA A 15 16.74 7.68 -10.81
C ALA A 15 17.21 8.89 -9.99
N TYR A 16 18.32 9.46 -10.42
CA TYR A 16 18.83 10.73 -9.92
C TYR A 16 18.25 11.90 -10.71
N LYS A 17 17.95 13.02 -10.05
CA LYS A 17 17.54 14.26 -10.71
C LYS A 17 18.36 15.46 -10.27
N CYS A 18 18.78 16.27 -11.23
CA CYS A 18 19.32 17.60 -10.98
C CYS A 18 18.15 18.59 -10.91
N ILE A 19 17.79 19.06 -9.71
CA ILE A 19 16.62 19.92 -9.52
C ILE A 19 16.74 21.26 -10.28
N SER A 20 17.93 21.84 -10.32
CA SER A 20 18.16 23.12 -11.01
C SER A 20 18.02 23.05 -12.53
N THR A 21 18.39 21.93 -13.15
CA THR A 21 18.35 21.77 -14.61
C THR A 21 17.20 20.89 -15.10
N GLY A 22 16.51 20.19 -14.20
CA GLY A 22 15.47 19.22 -14.51
C GLY A 22 15.97 17.91 -15.12
N LYS A 23 17.28 17.74 -15.36
CA LYS A 23 17.85 16.54 -15.99
C LYS A 23 17.75 15.32 -15.05
N THR A 24 17.29 14.21 -15.60
CA THR A 24 17.16 12.92 -14.91
C THR A 24 18.20 11.92 -15.46
N PHE A 25 18.78 11.12 -14.57
CA PHE A 25 19.79 10.11 -14.87
C PHE A 25 19.36 8.78 -14.24
N ALA A 26 19.47 7.69 -15.00
CA ALA A 26 19.24 6.36 -14.45
C ALA A 26 20.28 6.03 -13.36
N ILE A 27 19.85 5.34 -12.30
CA ILE A 27 20.69 5.09 -11.12
C ILE A 27 21.93 4.24 -11.42
N ASP A 28 21.85 3.36 -12.42
CA ASP A 28 22.92 2.45 -12.86
C ASP A 28 24.02 3.15 -13.66
N LYS A 29 23.76 4.36 -14.15
CA LYS A 29 24.72 5.15 -14.94
C LYS A 29 25.66 6.01 -14.08
N MET A 30 25.45 6.08 -12.77
CA MET A 30 26.23 6.94 -11.89
C MET A 30 26.30 6.38 -10.47
N PRO A 31 27.49 6.16 -9.89
CA PRO A 31 27.62 5.78 -8.50
C PRO A 31 27.02 6.82 -7.55
N GLU A 32 26.49 6.37 -6.41
CA GLU A 32 25.82 7.23 -5.43
C GLU A 32 26.73 8.36 -4.90
N GLU A 33 28.00 8.08 -4.63
CA GLU A 33 28.97 9.08 -4.20
C GLU A 33 29.16 10.19 -5.24
N GLU A 34 29.18 9.83 -6.52
CA GLU A 34 29.30 10.80 -7.61
C GLU A 34 28.03 11.63 -7.74
N ALA A 35 26.85 11.01 -7.66
CA ALA A 35 25.56 11.69 -7.67
C ALA A 35 25.46 12.69 -6.52
N ARG A 36 25.88 12.29 -5.32
CA ARG A 36 25.93 13.14 -4.13
C ARG A 36 26.88 14.33 -4.32
N ARG A 37 28.08 14.09 -4.86
CA ARG A 37 29.05 15.17 -5.16
C ARG A 37 28.49 16.18 -6.18
N LYS A 38 27.70 15.71 -7.14
CA LYS A 38 27.01 16.55 -8.13
C LYS A 38 25.73 17.20 -7.61
N GLY A 39 25.33 16.94 -6.36
CA GLY A 39 24.10 17.46 -5.77
C GLY A 39 22.83 16.95 -6.46
N LEU A 40 22.85 15.72 -6.98
CA LEU A 40 21.66 15.09 -7.55
C LEU A 40 20.81 14.48 -6.43
N GLU A 41 19.50 14.59 -6.57
CA GLU A 41 18.55 13.99 -5.63
C GLU A 41 18.13 12.60 -6.07
N LEU A 42 18.04 11.67 -5.12
CA LEU A 42 17.54 10.32 -5.36
C LEU A 42 16.01 10.30 -5.36
N GLY A 43 15.45 9.62 -6.34
CA GLY A 43 14.03 9.40 -6.45
C GLY A 43 13.69 8.35 -7.48
N TYR A 44 12.52 8.48 -8.08
CA TYR A 44 12.01 7.56 -9.07
C TYR A 44 11.60 8.32 -10.33
N LEU A 45 12.07 7.85 -11.48
CA LEU A 45 11.46 8.18 -12.77
C LEU A 45 10.18 7.35 -12.88
N VAL A 46 9.04 8.01 -13.06
CA VAL A 46 7.72 7.39 -13.08
C VAL A 46 7.14 7.51 -14.48
N GLN A 47 6.73 6.39 -15.06
CA GLN A 47 6.06 6.29 -16.35
C GLN A 47 4.58 6.02 -16.15
N TYR A 48 3.74 6.84 -16.78
CA TYR A 48 2.29 6.72 -16.74
C TYR A 48 1.77 5.96 -17.97
N PRO A 49 0.54 5.40 -17.92
CA PRO A 49 -0.05 4.66 -19.04
C PRO A 49 -0.21 5.47 -20.34
N ASP A 50 -0.30 6.79 -20.24
CA ASP A 50 -0.39 7.72 -21.39
C ASP A 50 0.98 8.05 -22.01
N GLY A 51 2.06 7.45 -21.50
CA GLY A 51 3.44 7.73 -21.92
C GLY A 51 4.04 8.99 -21.32
N TYR A 52 3.32 9.69 -20.44
CA TYR A 52 3.90 10.80 -19.67
C TYR A 52 4.96 10.27 -18.70
N PHE A 53 6.00 11.07 -18.48
CA PHE A 53 7.03 10.80 -17.48
C PHE A 53 7.09 11.91 -16.44
N SER A 54 7.18 11.52 -15.18
CA SER A 54 7.49 12.42 -14.07
C SER A 54 8.69 11.91 -13.29
N TRP A 55 9.19 12.72 -12.36
CA TRP A 55 10.12 12.26 -11.35
C TRP A 55 9.58 12.63 -9.98
N SER A 56 9.65 11.70 -9.04
CA SER A 56 9.25 11.89 -7.65
C SER A 56 10.45 11.69 -6.73
N PRO A 57 10.67 12.54 -5.72
CA PRO A 57 11.64 12.26 -4.66
C PRO A 57 11.38 10.88 -4.03
N LYS A 58 12.45 10.21 -3.57
CA LYS A 58 12.39 8.84 -3.05
C LYS A 58 11.31 8.66 -1.98
N GLU A 59 11.41 9.43 -0.91
CA GLU A 59 10.49 9.32 0.24
C GLU A 59 9.04 9.66 -0.14
N VAL A 60 8.86 10.59 -1.07
CA VAL A 60 7.53 10.96 -1.58
C VAL A 60 6.92 9.80 -2.38
N PHE A 61 7.74 9.14 -3.20
CA PHE A 61 7.30 7.99 -3.99
C PHE A 61 6.97 6.79 -3.09
N GLU A 62 7.90 6.40 -2.22
CA GLU A 62 7.74 5.24 -1.34
C GLU A 62 6.55 5.38 -0.37
N LYS A 63 6.17 6.62 -0.02
CA LYS A 63 4.97 6.90 0.77
C LYS A 63 3.67 6.86 -0.04
N ALA A 64 3.70 7.25 -1.31
CA ALA A 64 2.51 7.43 -2.12
C ALA A 64 2.12 6.19 -2.94
N TYR A 65 3.07 5.29 -3.20
CA TYR A 65 2.88 4.14 -4.09
C TYR A 65 3.03 2.82 -3.34
N LEU A 66 2.06 1.93 -3.54
CA LEU A 66 2.13 0.54 -3.12
C LEU A 66 2.64 -0.30 -4.30
N GLN A 67 3.73 -1.05 -4.08
CA GLN A 67 4.17 -2.04 -5.05
C GLN A 67 3.18 -3.20 -5.09
N VAL A 68 2.82 -3.64 -6.30
CA VAL A 68 1.95 -4.79 -6.58
C VAL A 68 2.77 -5.95 -7.16
N ASP A 69 2.26 -7.17 -7.06
CA ASP A 69 2.92 -8.36 -7.59
C ASP A 69 2.70 -8.49 -9.10
N ASP A 70 3.77 -8.78 -9.85
CA ASP A 70 3.69 -9.09 -11.28
C ASP A 70 2.87 -10.36 -11.51
N ASN A 71 1.96 -10.29 -12.48
CA ASN A 71 1.14 -11.41 -12.92
C ASN A 71 0.90 -11.32 -14.43
N LYS A 72 1.80 -11.93 -15.19
CA LYS A 72 1.83 -11.88 -16.66
C LYS A 72 0.64 -12.59 -17.33
N ASP A 73 -0.09 -13.41 -16.58
CA ASP A 73 -1.25 -14.13 -17.08
C ASP A 73 -2.53 -13.26 -17.05
N LEU A 74 -2.50 -12.11 -16.36
CA LEU A 74 -3.62 -11.18 -16.26
C LEU A 74 -3.49 -10.02 -17.27
N PRO A 75 -4.60 -9.50 -17.81
CA PRO A 75 -4.56 -8.32 -18.69
C PRO A 75 -4.00 -7.05 -18.03
N SER A 76 -4.15 -6.91 -16.71
CA SER A 76 -3.54 -5.82 -15.92
C SER A 76 -2.03 -5.98 -15.75
N GLY A 77 -1.49 -7.18 -15.99
CA GLY A 77 -0.09 -7.53 -15.74
C GLY A 77 0.30 -7.67 -14.27
N VAL A 78 -0.64 -7.46 -13.32
CA VAL A 78 -0.40 -7.40 -11.87
C VAL A 78 -1.57 -7.93 -11.06
N SER A 79 -1.33 -8.32 -9.81
CA SER A 79 -2.35 -8.78 -8.85
C SER A 79 -2.08 -8.35 -7.41
N ILE A 80 -3.13 -8.40 -6.58
CA ILE A 80 -3.01 -8.32 -5.11
C ILE A 80 -2.82 -9.73 -4.57
N GLY A 81 -1.72 -9.99 -3.86
CA GLY A 81 -1.42 -11.27 -3.22
C GLY A 81 -1.67 -11.28 -1.70
N THR A 82 -1.71 -12.47 -1.11
CA THR A 82 -1.90 -12.67 0.35
C THR A 82 -0.87 -11.92 1.17
N LYS A 83 0.41 -12.04 0.80
CA LYS A 83 1.49 -11.32 1.49
C LYS A 83 1.29 -9.81 1.49
N MET A 84 0.73 -9.25 0.41
CA MET A 84 0.47 -7.81 0.35
C MET A 84 -0.64 -7.40 1.32
N VAL A 85 -1.69 -8.22 1.47
CA VAL A 85 -2.78 -8.01 2.43
C VAL A 85 -2.25 -8.07 3.86
N GLU A 86 -1.51 -9.13 4.20
CA GLU A 86 -0.88 -9.31 5.50
C GLU A 86 0.06 -8.15 5.84
N ASP A 87 0.98 -7.83 4.93
CA ASP A 87 1.96 -6.76 5.15
C ASP A 87 1.28 -5.39 5.26
N PHE A 88 0.10 -5.18 4.64
CA PHE A 88 -0.62 -3.90 4.68
C PHE A 88 -1.20 -3.58 6.07
N ILE A 89 -1.30 -4.56 6.97
CA ILE A 89 -1.68 -4.38 8.37
C ILE A 89 -0.42 -4.00 9.16
N SER A 90 -0.41 -2.81 9.75
CA SER A 90 0.74 -2.28 10.49
C SER A 90 0.66 -2.53 12.00
N GLU A 91 -0.53 -2.49 12.58
CA GLU A 91 -0.74 -2.66 14.02
C GLU A 91 -2.01 -3.48 14.25
N VAL A 92 -1.98 -4.33 15.28
CA VAL A 92 -3.15 -5.13 15.71
C VAL A 92 -3.29 -5.05 17.22
N GLU A 93 -4.45 -4.59 17.67
CA GLU A 93 -4.84 -4.52 19.07
C GLU A 93 -6.02 -5.45 19.31
N THR A 94 -5.99 -6.20 20.40
CA THR A 94 -7.11 -7.06 20.81
C THR A 94 -7.51 -6.74 22.22
N MET A 95 -8.80 -6.74 22.47
CA MET A 95 -9.35 -6.60 23.80
C MET A 95 -10.60 -7.45 23.96
N THR A 96 -10.87 -7.86 25.19
CA THR A 96 -12.16 -8.40 25.60
C THR A 96 -13.08 -7.25 26.04
N MET A 97 -14.29 -7.20 25.49
CA MET A 97 -15.36 -6.29 25.89
C MET A 97 -16.47 -7.08 26.60
N GLY A 98 -16.71 -6.76 27.88
CA GLY A 98 -17.58 -7.58 28.72
C GLY A 98 -16.93 -8.92 29.07
N ASP A 99 -17.71 -10.01 29.03
CA ASP A 99 -17.29 -11.36 29.42
C ASP A 99 -17.25 -12.36 28.26
N SER A 100 -17.69 -11.96 27.07
CA SER A 100 -18.02 -12.87 25.97
C SER A 100 -17.69 -12.33 24.58
N THR A 101 -17.16 -11.10 24.48
CA THR A 101 -16.89 -10.45 23.18
C THR A 101 -15.41 -10.10 23.03
N THR A 102 -14.77 -10.60 21.98
CA THR A 102 -13.47 -10.14 21.53
C THR A 102 -13.65 -9.03 20.50
N VAL A 103 -12.88 -7.95 20.65
CA VAL A 103 -12.80 -6.85 19.68
C VAL A 103 -11.35 -6.75 19.21
N VAL A 104 -11.16 -6.68 17.90
CA VAL A 104 -9.86 -6.50 17.27
C VAL A 104 -9.86 -5.22 16.46
N ARG A 105 -8.88 -4.36 16.70
CA ARG A 105 -8.61 -3.16 15.90
C ARG A 105 -7.30 -3.38 15.15
N CYS A 106 -7.34 -3.23 13.83
CA CYS A 106 -6.16 -3.18 12.98
C CYS A 106 -5.97 -1.78 12.42
N VAL A 107 -4.73 -1.30 12.40
CA VAL A 107 -4.30 -0.11 11.65
C VAL A 107 -3.60 -0.59 10.38
N LEU A 108 -3.94 0.00 9.24
CA LEU A 108 -3.30 -0.27 7.95
C LEU A 108 -2.11 0.66 7.75
N LYS A 109 -1.20 0.36 6.80
CA LYS A 109 -0.01 1.18 6.49
C LYS A 109 -0.31 2.65 6.22
N ASN A 110 -1.52 2.98 5.76
CA ASN A 110 -1.95 4.35 5.49
C ASN A 110 -2.61 5.05 6.70
N GLY A 111 -2.67 4.39 7.87
CA GLY A 111 -3.30 4.88 9.09
C GLY A 111 -4.81 4.64 9.19
N PHE A 112 -5.45 4.03 8.18
CA PHE A 112 -6.86 3.66 8.25
C PHE A 112 -7.06 2.53 9.26
N ALA A 113 -8.11 2.61 10.08
CA ALA A 113 -8.40 1.60 11.09
C ALA A 113 -9.62 0.75 10.71
N ILE A 114 -9.49 -0.56 10.84
CA ILE A 114 -10.59 -1.53 10.73
C ILE A 114 -10.81 -2.12 12.11
N VAL A 115 -12.07 -2.17 12.55
CA VAL A 115 -12.46 -2.80 13.81
C VAL A 115 -13.44 -3.92 13.50
N GLU A 116 -13.19 -5.09 14.09
CA GLU A 116 -14.06 -6.25 14.04
C GLU A 116 -14.31 -6.80 15.43
N SER A 117 -15.41 -7.55 15.57
CA SER A 117 -15.76 -8.20 16.82
C SER A 117 -16.34 -9.60 16.62
N SER A 118 -16.17 -10.43 17.65
CA SER A 118 -16.74 -11.77 17.74
C SER A 118 -17.26 -12.01 19.16
N SER A 119 -18.50 -12.46 19.29
CA SER A 119 -19.16 -12.72 20.57
C SER A 119 -19.63 -14.16 20.66
N CYS A 120 -19.48 -14.79 21.83
CA CYS A 120 -20.10 -16.09 22.12
C CYS A 120 -21.39 -15.91 22.97
N VAL A 121 -22.24 -16.94 22.97
CA VAL A 121 -23.53 -16.91 23.71
C VAL A 121 -23.34 -17.17 25.21
N ASP A 122 -22.48 -18.14 25.56
CA ASP A 122 -22.15 -18.47 26.94
C ASP A 122 -20.72 -17.98 27.24
N PRO A 123 -20.51 -17.07 28.21
CA PRO A 123 -19.18 -16.62 28.64
C PRO A 123 -18.26 -17.76 29.07
N LYS A 124 -18.79 -18.90 29.52
CA LYS A 124 -17.98 -20.09 29.85
C LYS A 124 -17.28 -20.70 28.64
N ASN A 125 -17.80 -20.43 27.44
CA ASN A 125 -17.23 -20.86 26.16
C ASN A 125 -16.39 -19.76 25.51
N TYR A 126 -16.11 -18.67 26.22
CA TYR A 126 -15.32 -17.56 25.70
C TYR A 126 -13.85 -17.96 25.52
N SER A 127 -13.29 -17.62 24.35
CA SER A 127 -11.87 -17.70 24.06
C SER A 127 -11.46 -16.48 23.24
N GLU A 128 -10.61 -15.62 23.82
CA GLU A 128 -10.08 -14.44 23.12
C GLU A 128 -9.27 -14.83 21.87
N GLU A 129 -8.59 -15.98 21.91
CA GLU A 129 -7.82 -16.50 20.78
C GLU A 129 -8.73 -16.84 19.59
N VAL A 130 -9.81 -17.59 19.82
CA VAL A 130 -10.80 -17.93 18.78
C VAL A 130 -11.51 -16.68 18.27
N GLY A 131 -11.89 -15.78 19.19
CA GLY A 131 -12.50 -14.51 18.83
C GLY A 131 -11.57 -13.65 17.98
N ARG A 132 -10.28 -13.60 18.31
CA ARG A 132 -9.24 -12.88 17.56
C ARG A 132 -9.05 -13.48 16.17
N GLU A 133 -8.93 -14.80 16.05
CA GLU A 133 -8.78 -15.48 14.75
C GLU A 133 -9.96 -15.14 13.82
N ILE A 134 -11.19 -15.24 14.32
CA ILE A 134 -12.40 -14.87 13.56
C ILE A 134 -12.34 -13.41 13.10
N CYS A 135 -11.93 -12.50 13.98
CA CYS A 135 -11.83 -11.08 13.64
C CYS A 135 -10.72 -10.82 12.62
N MET A 136 -9.55 -11.47 12.76
CA MET A 136 -8.44 -11.30 11.82
C MET A 136 -8.82 -11.77 10.42
N ASN A 137 -9.48 -12.91 10.27
CA ASN A 137 -9.97 -13.38 8.97
C ASN A 137 -10.90 -12.35 8.30
N LYS A 138 -11.86 -11.81 9.06
CA LYS A 138 -12.75 -10.74 8.55
C LYS A 138 -11.98 -9.46 8.16
N ILE A 139 -10.95 -9.11 8.91
CA ILE A 139 -10.13 -7.92 8.63
C ILE A 139 -9.31 -8.14 7.35
N GLU A 140 -8.67 -9.29 7.21
CA GLU A 140 -7.90 -9.65 6.00
C GLU A 140 -8.79 -9.66 4.76
N ASP A 141 -10.00 -10.22 4.84
CA ASP A 141 -11.00 -10.17 3.77
C ASP A 141 -11.32 -8.72 3.35
N LYS A 142 -11.52 -7.82 4.33
CA LYS A 142 -11.76 -6.39 4.06
C LYS A 142 -10.55 -5.70 3.45
N VAL A 143 -9.34 -5.98 3.93
CA VAL A 143 -8.12 -5.40 3.36
C VAL A 143 -7.96 -5.88 1.92
N TRP A 144 -8.25 -7.14 1.64
CA TRP A 144 -8.27 -7.69 0.29
C TRP A 144 -9.26 -6.96 -0.61
N GLU A 145 -10.50 -6.76 -0.15
CA GLU A 145 -11.53 -6.00 -0.86
C GLU A 145 -11.05 -4.57 -1.18
N LEU A 146 -10.47 -3.88 -0.20
CA LEU A 146 -9.98 -2.51 -0.34
C LEU A 146 -8.79 -2.40 -1.30
N LEU A 147 -7.82 -3.31 -1.22
CA LEU A 147 -6.68 -3.34 -2.13
C LEU A 147 -7.11 -3.72 -3.56
N GLY A 148 -8.08 -4.64 -3.69
CA GLY A 148 -8.70 -4.97 -4.98
C GLY A 148 -9.42 -3.78 -5.60
N PHE A 149 -10.23 -3.06 -4.82
CA PHE A 149 -10.88 -1.81 -5.25
C PHE A 149 -9.85 -0.76 -5.70
N LEU A 150 -8.76 -0.61 -4.94
CA LEU A 150 -7.70 0.34 -5.26
C LEU A 150 -7.02 -0.01 -6.59
N LEU A 151 -6.70 -1.29 -6.82
CA LEU A 151 -6.10 -1.76 -8.07
C LEU A 151 -7.04 -1.60 -9.27
N GLN A 152 -8.33 -1.95 -9.11
CA GLN A 152 -9.35 -1.75 -10.13
C GLN A 152 -9.45 -0.27 -10.53
N THR A 153 -9.45 0.63 -9.54
CA THR A 153 -9.46 2.08 -9.75
C THR A 153 -8.18 2.55 -10.44
N ALA A 154 -7.02 2.00 -10.07
CA ALA A 154 -5.72 2.31 -10.67
C ALA A 154 -5.65 1.93 -12.16
N TRP A 155 -6.30 0.83 -12.53
CA TRP A 155 -6.29 0.27 -13.88
C TRP A 155 -7.33 0.91 -14.80
N HIS A 156 -8.56 1.09 -14.32
CA HIS A 156 -9.68 1.58 -15.14
C HIS A 156 -10.07 3.04 -14.92
N GLY A 157 -9.56 3.67 -13.85
CA GLY A 157 -9.97 5.01 -13.44
C GLY A 157 -11.35 5.05 -12.77
N ILE A 158 -11.89 6.26 -12.64
CA ILE A 158 -13.23 6.54 -12.11
C ILE A 158 -14.00 7.22 -13.25
N GLN A 159 -15.17 6.68 -13.62
CA GLN A 159 -16.00 7.14 -14.73
C GLN A 159 -17.28 7.82 -14.25
#